data_AF-A0A8J4DAD1-F1
#
_entry.id   AF-A0A8J4DAD1-F1
#
_cell.length_a   1.000
_cell.length_b   1.000
_cell.length_c   1.000
_cell.angle_alpha   90.00
_cell.angle_beta   90.00
_cell.angle_gamma   90.00
#
_symmetry.space_group_name_H-M   'P 1'
#
loop_
_entity.id
_entity.type
_entity.pdbx_description
1 polymer ?
#
loop_
_entity_poly.entity_id
_entity_poly.type
_entity_poly.pdbx_seq_one_letter_code
_entity_poly.pdbx_strand_id
1 'polypeptide(L)'
;MMSTDVPNSAASAATPASPATRPICWICLDEDPQPAPCKCPNYVHRSCLARWQLERLGKREERECRFCSTVLPPWQETLLPKRVKPAPEAIVNVHAPDGSLHRIPLRPGLAGRRRFLRSVRQALALPAHAQLEMSFEVAVPAVEGCTRPTLINTRDFSLASHIATVNAGVRRAKWEANGAGPEGVPDREGELDGAHAEQVAERGRPGQQPAATQTAPAPVVGRPGHAGQDEEGRDDREGGEEEEERDQERGQQKHRRRPAPREWGVSAGPSSRRGITKRTRR
;
A
#
# COMPACT_ATOMS: atom_id res chain seq x y z
N MET A 1 -49.69 -21.71 71.68
CA MET A 1 -48.26 -21.63 71.34
C MET A 1 -47.94 -22.80 70.43
N MET A 2 -48.02 -22.62 69.12
CA MET A 2 -47.61 -23.62 68.12
C MET A 2 -46.89 -22.85 67.02
N SER A 3 -45.56 -22.84 67.10
CA SER A 3 -44.68 -22.29 66.06
C SER A 3 -44.40 -23.40 65.06
N THR A 4 -44.82 -23.21 63.82
CA THR A 4 -44.51 -24.08 62.70
C THR A 4 -43.35 -23.48 61.92
N ASP A 5 -42.18 -24.08 62.08
CA ASP A 5 -41.00 -23.82 61.24
C ASP A 5 -41.22 -24.33 59.82
N VAL A 6 -41.08 -23.45 58.83
CA VAL A 6 -41.12 -23.77 57.41
C VAL A 6 -39.68 -23.86 56.90
N PRO A 7 -39.18 -25.04 56.48
CA PRO A 7 -37.84 -25.15 55.90
C PRO A 7 -37.82 -24.53 54.50
N ASN A 8 -37.13 -23.40 54.37
CA ASN A 8 -36.81 -22.75 53.11
C ASN A 8 -35.72 -23.55 52.38
N SER A 9 -36.13 -24.58 51.64
CA SER A 9 -35.28 -25.30 50.69
C SER A 9 -34.96 -24.40 49.51
N ALA A 10 -33.93 -23.57 49.66
CA ALA A 10 -33.27 -22.88 48.56
C ALA A 10 -32.57 -23.91 47.68
N ALA A 11 -33.31 -24.45 46.72
CA ALA A 11 -32.74 -25.19 45.61
C ALA A 11 -31.78 -24.26 44.87
N SER A 12 -30.47 -24.51 45.03
CA SER A 12 -29.44 -23.93 44.19
C SER A 12 -29.70 -24.35 42.75
N ALA A 13 -30.43 -23.52 42.02
CA ALA A 13 -30.59 -23.65 40.58
C ALA A 13 -29.19 -23.59 39.98
N ALA A 14 -28.70 -24.74 39.52
CA ALA A 14 -27.46 -24.84 38.77
C ALA A 14 -27.52 -23.83 37.62
N THR A 15 -26.70 -22.79 37.69
CA THR A 15 -26.53 -21.83 36.61
C THR A 15 -26.19 -22.63 35.35
N PRO A 16 -27.00 -22.57 34.27
CA PRO A 16 -26.66 -23.28 33.04
C PRO A 16 -25.27 -22.83 32.62
N ALA A 17 -24.37 -23.78 32.46
CA ALA A 17 -22.99 -23.55 32.05
C ALA A 17 -23.01 -22.61 30.84
N SER A 18 -22.49 -21.40 31.03
CA SER A 18 -22.46 -20.35 30.02
C SER A 18 -21.92 -20.98 28.73
N PRO A 19 -22.64 -20.87 27.59
CA PRO A 19 -22.19 -21.48 26.35
C PRO A 19 -20.78 -20.99 26.10
N ALA A 20 -19.81 -21.93 26.05
CA ALA A 20 -18.41 -21.61 25.88
C ALA A 20 -18.27 -20.67 24.68
N THR A 21 -17.94 -19.41 24.95
CA THR A 21 -17.85 -18.38 23.93
C THR A 21 -16.75 -18.79 22.97
N ARG A 22 -17.13 -19.14 21.73
CA ARG A 22 -16.17 -19.45 20.68
C ARG A 22 -15.24 -18.24 20.51
N PRO A 23 -13.94 -18.46 20.30
CA PRO A 23 -13.05 -17.36 20.02
C PRO A 23 -13.52 -16.64 18.74
N ILE A 24 -13.67 -15.33 18.82
CA ILE A 24 -14.04 -14.47 17.68
C ILE A 24 -12.86 -13.58 17.31
N CYS A 25 -12.69 -13.33 16.01
CA CYS A 25 -11.65 -12.43 15.52
C CYS A 25 -11.92 -11.00 16.01
N TRP A 26 -10.99 -10.37 16.72
CA TRP A 26 -11.22 -9.02 17.24
C TRP A 26 -11.29 -7.94 16.14
N ILE A 27 -10.90 -8.25 14.89
CA ILE A 27 -10.92 -7.31 13.76
C ILE A 27 -12.23 -7.41 12.97
N CYS A 28 -12.62 -8.61 12.51
CA CYS A 28 -13.81 -8.79 11.67
C CYS A 28 -15.01 -9.39 12.41
N LEU A 29 -14.83 -9.84 13.65
CA LEU A 29 -15.85 -10.48 14.49
C LEU A 29 -16.34 -11.86 13.98
N ASP A 30 -15.67 -12.45 12.98
CA ASP A 30 -15.97 -13.79 12.46
C ASP A 30 -15.35 -14.92 13.33
N GLU A 31 -15.85 -16.14 13.13
CA GLU A 31 -15.41 -17.38 13.79
C GLU A 31 -14.05 -17.90 13.24
N ASP A 32 -13.53 -18.96 13.86
CA ASP A 32 -12.25 -19.63 13.53
C ASP A 32 -10.98 -18.76 13.50
N PRO A 33 -10.82 -17.77 14.41
CA PRO A 33 -9.57 -17.03 14.51
C PRO A 33 -8.45 -17.91 15.13
N GLN A 34 -7.20 -17.55 14.84
CA GLN A 34 -6.06 -18.14 15.53
C GLN A 34 -5.67 -17.28 16.74
N PRO A 35 -4.99 -17.84 17.75
CA PRO A 35 -4.34 -17.04 18.78
C PRO A 35 -3.46 -15.96 18.14
N ALA A 36 -3.54 -14.72 18.64
CA ALA A 36 -2.71 -13.65 18.11
C ALA A 36 -1.21 -14.01 18.20
N PRO A 37 -0.37 -13.57 17.25
CA PRO A 37 1.06 -13.88 17.25
C PRO A 37 1.85 -13.08 18.30
N CYS A 38 1.21 -12.68 19.38
CA CYS A 38 1.76 -11.86 20.45
C CYS A 38 1.22 -12.32 21.82
N LYS A 39 1.66 -11.70 22.91
CA LYS A 39 1.27 -12.09 24.28
C LYS A 39 -0.15 -11.65 24.69
N CYS A 40 -0.85 -10.92 23.84
CA CYS A 40 -2.19 -10.44 24.16
C CYS A 40 -3.20 -11.60 24.14
N PRO A 41 -4.21 -11.62 25.03
CA PRO A 41 -5.20 -12.69 25.11
C PRO A 41 -6.25 -12.64 23.97
N ASN A 42 -5.90 -12.05 22.83
CA ASN A 42 -6.81 -11.81 21.71
C ASN A 42 -6.65 -12.89 20.62
N TYR A 43 -7.71 -13.10 19.85
CA TYR A 43 -7.73 -14.01 18.71
C TYR A 43 -7.94 -13.23 17.41
N VAL A 44 -7.18 -13.55 16.38
CA VAL A 44 -7.21 -12.83 15.09
C VAL A 44 -6.92 -13.77 13.93
N HIS A 45 -7.62 -13.59 12.81
CA HIS A 45 -7.19 -14.21 11.56
C HIS A 45 -5.87 -13.59 11.10
N ARG A 46 -4.95 -14.41 10.62
CA ARG A 46 -3.68 -13.90 10.05
C ARG A 46 -3.91 -12.86 8.95
N SER A 47 -4.88 -13.10 8.08
CA SER A 47 -5.28 -12.20 7.00
C SER A 47 -5.79 -10.85 7.50
N CYS A 48 -6.65 -10.85 8.52
CA CYS A 48 -7.18 -9.64 9.14
C CYS A 48 -6.06 -8.83 9.82
N LEU A 49 -5.15 -9.51 10.54
CA LEU A 49 -3.98 -8.85 11.14
C LEU A 49 -3.11 -8.19 10.06
N ALA A 50 -2.81 -8.91 8.98
CA ALA A 50 -1.97 -8.39 7.91
C ALA A 50 -2.61 -7.19 7.18
N ARG A 51 -3.94 -7.19 6.98
CA ARG A 51 -4.66 -6.01 6.44
C ARG A 51 -4.62 -4.84 7.39
N TRP A 52 -4.83 -5.08 8.69
CA TRP A 52 -4.72 -4.03 9.69
C TRP A 52 -3.29 -3.45 9.75
N GLN A 53 -2.25 -4.27 9.64
CA GLN A 53 -0.86 -3.79 9.53
C GLN A 53 -0.68 -2.90 8.30
N LEU A 54 -1.29 -3.25 7.16
CA LEU A 54 -1.26 -2.41 5.96
C LEU A 54 -1.99 -1.06 6.15
N GLU A 55 -3.11 -1.01 6.87
CA GLU A 55 -3.75 0.27 7.19
C GLU A 55 -2.91 1.14 8.14
N ARG A 56 -1.92 0.54 8.81
CA ARG A 56 -1.02 1.18 9.78
C ARG A 56 0.39 1.41 9.26
N LEU A 57 0.61 1.35 7.96
CA LEU A 57 1.94 1.57 7.36
C LEU A 57 2.60 2.86 7.83
N GLY A 58 3.89 2.76 8.12
CA GLY A 58 4.70 3.85 8.64
C GLY A 58 4.43 4.16 10.11
N LYS A 59 3.47 3.48 10.74
CA LYS A 59 3.23 3.56 12.19
C LYS A 59 3.84 2.34 12.87
N ARG A 60 4.06 2.46 14.18
CA ARG A 60 4.59 1.39 15.01
C ARG A 60 3.73 0.12 14.93
N GLU A 61 2.43 0.30 14.82
CA GLU A 61 1.43 -0.76 14.69
C GLU A 61 1.59 -1.62 13.42
N GLU A 62 2.32 -1.15 12.40
CA GLU A 62 2.68 -1.98 11.25
C GLU A 62 3.51 -3.20 11.68
N ARG A 63 4.40 -3.01 12.66
CA ARG A 63 5.44 -4.00 13.02
C ARG A 63 5.34 -4.51 14.43
N GLU A 64 4.64 -3.80 15.32
CA GLU A 64 4.56 -4.13 16.73
C GLU A 64 3.12 -4.12 17.22
N CYS A 65 2.80 -5.02 18.15
CA CYS A 65 1.50 -5.03 18.80
C CYS A 65 1.29 -3.73 19.60
N ARG A 66 0.17 -3.04 19.36
CA ARG A 66 -0.18 -1.79 20.06
C ARG A 66 -0.23 -1.92 21.59
N PHE A 67 -0.53 -3.13 22.11
CA PHE A 67 -0.70 -3.35 23.54
C PHE A 67 0.57 -3.87 24.23
N CYS A 68 1.14 -4.96 23.71
CA CYS A 68 2.28 -5.62 24.34
C CYS A 68 3.62 -5.37 23.66
N SER A 69 3.67 -4.54 22.60
CA SER A 69 4.89 -4.18 21.87
C SER A 69 5.65 -5.35 21.23
N THR A 70 5.07 -6.56 21.22
CA THR A 70 5.68 -7.72 20.57
C THR A 70 5.72 -7.51 19.07
N VAL A 71 6.86 -7.83 18.45
CA VAL A 71 7.03 -7.76 16.99
C VAL A 71 6.05 -8.71 16.32
N LEU A 72 5.23 -8.16 15.43
CA LEU A 72 4.24 -8.89 14.65
C LEU A 72 4.89 -9.51 13.41
N PRO A 73 4.35 -10.62 12.88
CA PRO A 73 4.84 -11.19 11.64
C PRO A 73 4.68 -10.20 10.48
N PRO A 74 5.57 -10.24 9.48
CA PRO A 74 5.47 -9.37 8.31
C PRO A 74 4.19 -9.67 7.52
N TRP A 75 3.39 -8.64 7.26
CA TRP A 75 2.12 -8.77 6.54
C TRP A 75 2.29 -9.31 5.12
N GLN A 76 3.47 -9.07 4.51
CA GLN A 76 3.82 -9.49 3.15
C GLN A 76 3.72 -11.01 3.00
N GLU A 77 4.17 -11.77 4.00
CA GLU A 77 4.15 -13.23 3.95
C GLU A 77 2.74 -13.82 4.01
N THR A 78 1.79 -13.05 4.55
CA THR A 78 0.40 -13.46 4.66
C THR A 78 -0.37 -13.04 3.42
N LEU A 79 -0.22 -11.79 2.96
CA LEU A 79 -1.07 -11.21 1.90
C LEU A 79 -0.53 -11.42 0.48
N LEU A 80 0.77 -11.63 0.32
CA LEU A 80 1.36 -11.78 -1.00
C LEU A 80 1.56 -13.28 -1.31
N PRO A 81 1.12 -13.75 -2.49
CA PRO A 81 1.31 -15.13 -2.88
C PRO A 81 2.81 -15.50 -2.93
N LYS A 82 3.26 -16.37 -2.03
CA LYS A 82 4.68 -16.80 -1.93
C LYS A 82 5.23 -17.40 -3.23
N ARG A 83 4.36 -17.95 -4.07
CA ARG A 83 4.71 -18.65 -5.32
C ARG A 83 4.81 -17.73 -6.54
N VAL A 84 4.41 -16.47 -6.42
CA VAL A 84 4.36 -15.57 -7.58
C VAL A 84 5.56 -14.65 -7.56
N LYS A 85 6.40 -14.77 -8.60
CA LYS A 85 7.51 -13.86 -8.83
C LYS A 85 6.95 -12.49 -9.22
N PRO A 86 7.29 -11.39 -8.50
CA PRO A 86 6.91 -10.05 -8.92
C PRO A 86 7.39 -9.75 -10.33
N ALA A 87 6.56 -9.12 -11.14
CA ALA A 87 6.97 -8.64 -12.46
C ALA A 87 8.02 -7.52 -12.33
N PRO A 88 8.96 -7.38 -13.28
CA PRO A 88 9.96 -6.30 -13.23
C PRO A 88 9.34 -4.90 -13.40
N GLU A 89 8.16 -4.82 -14.02
CA GLU A 89 7.42 -3.59 -14.30
C GLU A 89 5.91 -3.88 -14.25
N ALA A 90 5.13 -2.92 -13.78
CA ALA A 90 3.66 -2.93 -13.80
C ALA A 90 3.15 -1.71 -14.56
N ILE A 91 1.96 -1.81 -15.17
CA ILE A 91 1.27 -0.66 -15.76
C ILE A 91 0.25 -0.15 -14.74
N VAL A 92 0.27 1.15 -14.47
CA VAL A 92 -0.60 1.81 -13.49
C VAL A 92 -1.40 2.91 -14.18
N ASN A 93 -2.67 3.03 -13.80
CA ASN A 93 -3.56 4.07 -14.26
C ASN A 93 -3.39 5.31 -13.39
N VAL A 94 -3.16 6.47 -14.03
CA VAL A 94 -3.03 7.77 -13.38
C VAL A 94 -4.16 8.66 -13.87
N HIS A 95 -5.03 9.07 -12.96
CA HIS A 95 -6.15 9.96 -13.26
C HIS A 95 -5.72 11.40 -13.04
N ALA A 96 -5.87 12.22 -14.07
CA ALA A 96 -5.58 13.63 -14.05
C ALA A 96 -6.77 14.44 -13.46
N PRO A 97 -6.53 15.67 -12.97
CA PRO A 97 -7.61 16.55 -12.49
C PRO A 97 -8.63 16.93 -13.57
N ASP A 98 -8.24 16.88 -14.85
CA ASP A 98 -9.12 17.12 -15.99
C ASP A 98 -9.96 15.89 -16.39
N GLY A 99 -9.86 14.79 -15.63
CA GLY A 99 -10.55 13.54 -15.88
C GLY A 99 -9.84 12.60 -16.86
N SER A 100 -8.72 13.00 -17.47
CA SER A 100 -7.97 12.14 -18.38
C SER A 100 -7.27 10.98 -17.65
N LEU A 101 -7.11 9.86 -18.38
CA LEU A 101 -6.52 8.63 -17.88
C LEU A 101 -5.21 8.31 -18.60
N HIS A 102 -4.12 8.23 -17.85
CA HIS A 102 -2.81 7.88 -18.38
C HIS A 102 -2.32 6.53 -17.87
N ARG A 103 -1.84 5.67 -18.78
CA ARG A 103 -1.25 4.37 -18.44
C ARG A 103 0.27 4.52 -18.36
N ILE A 104 0.82 4.47 -17.16
CA ILE A 104 2.24 4.76 -16.92
C ILE A 104 2.95 3.50 -16.40
N PRO A 105 4.11 3.12 -16.98
CA PRO A 105 4.91 2.03 -16.46
C PRO A 105 5.53 2.42 -15.12
N LEU A 106 5.43 1.50 -14.17
CA LEU A 106 5.91 1.65 -12.80
C LEU A 106 6.87 0.50 -12.49
N ARG A 107 8.03 0.86 -11.93
CA ARG A 107 9.04 -0.07 -11.43
C ARG A 107 9.26 0.14 -9.94
N PRO A 108 9.55 -0.92 -9.16
CA PRO A 108 9.94 -0.77 -7.76
C PRO A 108 11.27 -0.02 -7.60
N GLY A 109 11.49 0.52 -6.41
CA GLY A 109 12.74 1.17 -5.99
C GLY A 109 12.88 2.64 -6.41
N LEU A 110 13.94 3.29 -5.91
CA LEU A 110 14.15 4.73 -6.05
C LEU A 110 14.29 5.18 -7.51
N ALA A 111 15.03 4.43 -8.33
CA ALA A 111 15.16 4.71 -9.76
C ALA A 111 13.82 4.61 -10.48
N GLY A 112 13.01 3.59 -10.13
CA GLY A 112 11.65 3.42 -10.63
C GLY A 112 10.74 4.59 -10.25
N ARG A 113 10.82 5.06 -9.00
CA ARG A 113 10.10 6.25 -8.51
C ARG A 113 10.44 7.50 -9.31
N ARG A 114 11.73 7.79 -9.51
CA ARG A 114 12.19 8.97 -10.29
C ARG A 114 11.67 8.93 -11.72
N ARG A 115 11.71 7.75 -12.36
CA ARG A 115 11.18 7.56 -13.72
C ARG A 115 9.67 7.75 -13.77
N PHE A 116 8.94 7.12 -12.85
CA PHE A 116 7.50 7.22 -12.74
C PHE A 116 7.05 8.68 -12.57
N LEU A 117 7.61 9.41 -11.61
CA LEU A 117 7.26 10.83 -11.38
C LEU A 117 7.58 11.72 -12.58
N ARG A 118 8.65 11.44 -13.33
CA ARG A 118 8.96 12.16 -14.57
C ARG A 118 7.90 11.87 -15.64
N SER A 119 7.52 10.60 -15.81
CA SER A 119 6.47 10.21 -16.75
C SER A 119 5.11 10.80 -16.39
N VAL A 120 4.76 10.87 -15.10
CA VAL A 120 3.52 11.53 -14.63
C VAL A 120 3.55 13.01 -14.96
N ARG A 121 4.64 13.73 -14.66
CA ARG A 121 4.77 15.16 -15.01
C ARG A 121 4.62 15.39 -16.51
N GLN A 122 5.27 14.55 -17.33
CA GLN A 122 5.18 14.65 -18.77
C GLN A 122 3.75 14.38 -19.27
N ALA A 123 3.09 13.34 -18.76
CA ALA A 123 1.73 12.97 -19.14
C ALA A 123 0.70 14.06 -18.79
N LEU A 124 0.88 14.70 -17.63
CA LEU A 124 0.00 15.76 -17.12
C LEU A 124 0.44 17.18 -17.54
N ALA A 125 1.44 17.30 -18.43
CA ALA A 125 2.03 18.58 -18.86
C ALA A 125 2.42 19.53 -17.70
N LEU A 126 2.87 18.98 -16.58
CA LEU A 126 3.20 19.75 -15.38
C LEU A 126 4.61 20.38 -15.49
N PRO A 127 4.81 21.63 -15.05
CA PRO A 127 6.13 22.25 -14.97
C PRO A 127 7.09 21.45 -14.08
N ALA A 128 8.39 21.56 -14.35
CA ALA A 128 9.42 20.85 -13.59
C ALA A 128 9.42 21.19 -12.08
N HIS A 129 9.03 22.41 -11.74
CA HIS A 129 8.95 22.91 -10.36
C HIS A 129 7.61 22.63 -9.67
N ALA A 130 6.64 22.02 -10.36
CA ALA A 130 5.35 21.67 -9.76
C ALA A 130 5.54 20.60 -8.67
N GLN A 131 4.94 20.84 -7.52
CA GLN A 131 4.83 19.85 -6.45
C GLN A 131 3.80 18.80 -6.85
N LEU A 132 4.17 17.52 -6.77
CA LEU A 132 3.25 16.40 -6.99
C LEU A 132 2.97 15.72 -5.66
N GLU A 133 1.71 15.77 -5.22
CA GLU A 133 1.18 14.89 -4.20
C GLU A 133 0.36 13.79 -4.88
N MET A 134 0.60 12.53 -4.52
CA MET A 134 -0.08 11.39 -5.12
C MET A 134 -0.48 10.41 -4.03
N SER A 135 -1.70 9.88 -4.15
CA SER A 135 -2.15 8.69 -3.42
C SER A 135 -2.31 7.54 -4.39
N PHE A 136 -1.90 6.35 -3.98
CA PHE A 136 -2.03 5.11 -4.74
C PHE A 136 -3.20 4.31 -4.18
N GLU A 137 -4.13 3.94 -5.05
CA GLU A 137 -5.12 2.92 -4.75
C GLU A 137 -4.63 1.57 -5.26
N VAL A 138 -4.48 0.62 -4.35
CA VAL A 138 -3.79 -0.63 -4.61
C VAL A 138 -4.68 -1.81 -4.22
N ALA A 139 -4.98 -2.67 -5.18
CA ALA A 139 -5.65 -3.94 -4.93
C ALA A 139 -4.68 -4.94 -4.32
N VAL A 140 -4.85 -5.28 -3.04
CA VAL A 140 -4.11 -6.38 -2.42
C VAL A 140 -4.70 -7.70 -2.90
N PRO A 141 -3.87 -8.66 -3.38
CA PRO A 141 -4.34 -9.99 -3.72
C PRO A 141 -5.22 -10.57 -2.62
N ALA A 142 -6.36 -11.14 -3.00
CA ALA A 142 -7.18 -11.84 -2.04
C ALA A 142 -6.41 -13.07 -1.53
N VAL A 143 -6.33 -13.17 -0.21
CA VAL A 143 -5.86 -14.36 0.50
C VAL A 143 -6.95 -15.43 0.48
N GLU A 144 -6.53 -16.69 0.60
CA GLU A 144 -7.45 -17.83 0.67
C GLU A 144 -8.57 -17.56 1.69
N GLY A 145 -9.82 -17.76 1.26
CA GLY A 145 -11.02 -17.46 2.05
C GLY A 145 -11.61 -16.05 1.89
N CYS A 146 -10.94 -15.14 1.19
CA CYS A 146 -11.53 -13.85 0.78
C CYS A 146 -11.85 -13.84 -0.71
N THR A 147 -13.10 -13.51 -1.04
CA THR A 147 -13.58 -13.48 -2.42
C THR A 147 -13.27 -12.17 -3.14
N ARG A 148 -12.95 -11.10 -2.41
CA ARG A 148 -12.71 -9.76 -2.97
C ARG A 148 -11.31 -9.24 -2.63
N PRO A 149 -10.59 -8.68 -3.62
CA PRO A 149 -9.35 -7.95 -3.35
C PRO A 149 -9.67 -6.73 -2.48
N THR A 150 -8.82 -6.46 -1.49
CA THR A 150 -8.94 -5.27 -0.65
C THR A 150 -8.24 -4.11 -1.35
N LEU A 151 -8.95 -3.00 -1.55
CA LEU A 151 -8.36 -1.78 -2.07
C LEU A 151 -7.81 -0.97 -0.91
N ILE A 152 -6.53 -0.61 -0.98
CA ILE A 152 -5.85 0.18 0.05
C ILE A 152 -5.36 1.47 -0.58
N ASN A 153 -5.65 2.59 0.08
CA ASN A 153 -5.06 3.88 -0.25
C ASN A 153 -3.74 4.03 0.51
N THR A 154 -2.64 4.27 -0.19
CA THR A 154 -1.33 4.52 0.41
C THR A 154 -0.61 5.66 -0.28
N ARG A 155 0.22 6.39 0.47
CA ARG A 155 1.15 7.39 -0.07
C ARG A 155 2.56 6.81 -0.26
N ASP A 156 2.80 5.57 0.17
CA ASP A 156 4.08 4.90 0.06
C ASP A 156 4.26 4.30 -1.35
N PHE A 157 5.14 4.93 -2.12
CA PHE A 157 5.51 4.45 -3.46
C PHE A 157 6.13 3.05 -3.44
N SER A 158 6.97 2.74 -2.45
CA SER A 158 7.67 1.45 -2.36
C SER A 158 6.67 0.32 -2.18
N LEU A 159 5.69 0.53 -1.32
CA LEU A 159 4.60 -0.42 -1.14
C LEU A 159 3.75 -0.55 -2.42
N ALA A 160 3.25 0.58 -2.93
CA ALA A 160 2.36 0.58 -4.09
C ALA A 160 3.01 -0.12 -5.29
N SER A 161 4.29 0.18 -5.52
CA SER A 161 5.06 -0.44 -6.60
C SER A 161 5.28 -1.93 -6.40
N HIS A 162 5.52 -2.37 -5.16
CA HIS A 162 5.68 -3.78 -4.85
C HIS A 162 4.38 -4.57 -5.08
N ILE A 163 3.25 -4.12 -4.54
CA ILE A 163 1.98 -4.83 -4.74
C ILE A 163 1.56 -4.80 -6.21
N ALA A 164 1.74 -3.67 -6.91
CA ALA A 164 1.43 -3.57 -8.33
C ALA A 164 2.24 -4.57 -9.17
N THR A 165 3.52 -4.75 -8.86
CA THR A 165 4.38 -5.74 -9.54
C THR A 165 4.06 -7.18 -9.17
N VAL A 166 3.67 -7.47 -7.92
CA VAL A 166 3.13 -8.78 -7.55
C VAL A 166 1.87 -9.09 -8.34
N ASN A 167 0.90 -8.16 -8.40
CA ASN A 167 -0.33 -8.33 -9.18
C ASN A 167 -0.06 -8.55 -10.67
N ALA A 168 0.89 -7.82 -11.25
CA ALA A 168 1.32 -8.04 -12.62
C ALA A 168 1.91 -9.45 -12.81
N GLY A 169 2.70 -9.93 -11.85
CA GLY A 169 3.21 -11.31 -11.80
C GLY A 169 2.08 -12.34 -11.73
N VAL A 170 1.07 -12.13 -10.88
CA VAL A 170 -0.10 -13.03 -10.73
C VAL A 170 -0.84 -13.13 -12.06
N ARG A 171 -1.11 -11.99 -12.71
CA ARG A 171 -1.76 -11.97 -14.03
C ARG A 171 -0.93 -12.74 -15.04
N ARG A 172 0.38 -12.49 -15.12
CA ARG A 172 1.27 -13.19 -16.04
C ARG A 172 1.25 -14.72 -15.82
N ALA A 173 1.38 -15.17 -14.58
CA ALA A 173 1.35 -16.59 -14.24
C ALA A 173 0.00 -17.25 -14.61
N LYS A 174 -1.12 -16.54 -14.39
CA LYS A 174 -2.45 -17.03 -14.78
C LYS A 174 -2.59 -17.14 -16.31
N TRP A 175 -2.07 -16.16 -17.05
CA TRP A 175 -2.05 -16.20 -18.51
C TRP A 175 -1.22 -17.37 -19.05
N GLU A 176 -0.03 -17.58 -18.48
CA GLU A 176 0.85 -18.71 -18.84
C GLU A 176 0.21 -20.07 -18.51
N ALA A 177 -0.43 -20.21 -17.34
CA ALA A 177 -1.11 -21.45 -16.94
C ALA A 177 -2.32 -21.81 -17.82
N ASN A 178 -3.01 -20.81 -18.37
CA ASN A 178 -4.18 -21.00 -19.23
C ASN A 178 -3.82 -21.36 -20.68
N GLY A 179 -2.52 -21.52 -21.02
CA GLY A 179 -2.10 -21.93 -22.36
C GLY A 179 -2.37 -20.90 -23.46
N ALA A 180 -2.72 -19.66 -23.10
CA ALA A 180 -2.79 -18.55 -24.03
C ALA A 180 -1.35 -18.09 -24.34
N GLY A 181 -0.67 -18.84 -25.20
CA GLY A 181 0.65 -18.49 -25.70
C GLY A 181 0.67 -17.11 -26.36
N PRO A 182 1.83 -16.43 -26.41
CA PRO A 182 1.97 -15.13 -27.03
C PRO A 182 2.02 -15.28 -28.56
N GLU A 183 0.93 -15.70 -29.19
CA GLU A 183 0.81 -15.61 -30.65
C GLU A 183 0.01 -14.35 -31.01
N GLY A 184 0.73 -13.28 -31.28
CA GLY A 184 0.20 -12.01 -31.76
C GLY A 184 -0.12 -11.00 -30.65
N VAL A 185 0.71 -9.97 -30.55
CA VAL A 185 0.26 -8.67 -30.05
C VAL A 185 -0.50 -8.03 -31.22
N PRO A 186 -1.84 -8.03 -31.27
CA PRO A 186 -2.51 -7.04 -32.08
C PRO A 186 -2.25 -5.71 -31.40
N ASP A 187 -1.57 -4.83 -32.14
CA ASP A 187 -1.50 -3.40 -31.89
C ASP A 187 -2.93 -2.81 -32.04
N ARG A 188 -3.81 -3.18 -31.11
CA ARG A 188 -5.16 -2.63 -30.98
C ARG A 188 -5.13 -1.59 -29.88
N GLU A 189 -4.91 -0.36 -30.30
CA GLU A 189 -5.59 0.82 -29.79
C GLU A 189 -7.10 0.57 -29.86
N GLY A 190 -7.62 -0.28 -28.97
CA GLY A 190 -9.02 -0.61 -28.81
C GLY A 190 -9.56 0.12 -27.61
N GLU A 191 -10.21 1.25 -27.89
CA GLU A 191 -11.46 1.70 -27.27
C GLU A 191 -12.01 0.68 -26.24
N LEU A 192 -11.70 0.90 -24.96
CA LEU A 192 -12.36 0.18 -23.88
C LEU A 192 -13.53 1.03 -23.45
N ASP A 193 -14.68 0.71 -24.03
CA ASP A 193 -15.99 1.04 -23.48
C ASP A 193 -16.00 0.74 -21.98
N GLY A 194 -16.24 1.80 -21.22
CA GLY A 194 -16.47 1.73 -19.79
C GLY A 194 -17.78 1.01 -19.52
N ALA A 195 -17.69 -0.22 -19.06
CA ALA A 195 -18.83 -0.93 -18.50
C ALA A 195 -18.35 -1.88 -17.40
N HIS A 196 -17.92 -1.33 -16.25
CA HIS A 196 -18.07 -1.98 -14.93
C HIS A 196 -17.60 -1.09 -13.75
N ALA A 197 -17.87 0.22 -13.82
CA ALA A 197 -17.66 1.14 -12.70
C ALA A 197 -18.86 2.10 -12.53
N GLU A 198 -20.07 1.58 -12.60
CA GLU A 198 -21.28 2.32 -12.23
C GLU A 198 -22.17 1.42 -11.36
N GLN A 199 -21.94 1.48 -10.05
CA GLN A 199 -22.92 1.11 -9.01
C GLN A 199 -22.47 1.63 -7.65
N VAL A 200 -22.28 2.95 -7.53
CA VAL A 200 -22.41 3.68 -6.26
C VAL A 200 -23.04 5.06 -6.51
N ALA A 201 -24.31 5.04 -6.91
CA ALA A 201 -25.32 6.07 -6.68
C ALA A 201 -26.64 5.27 -6.71
N GLU A 202 -27.59 5.35 -5.78
CA GLU A 202 -28.32 6.54 -5.38
C GLU A 202 -29.35 6.10 -4.32
N ARG A 203 -29.17 6.48 -3.05
CA ARG A 203 -30.24 6.47 -2.03
C ARG A 203 -29.92 7.52 -0.98
N GLY A 204 -30.50 8.71 -1.14
CA GLY A 204 -30.39 9.77 -0.14
C GLY A 204 -31.09 11.06 -0.56
N ARG A 205 -32.43 11.08 -0.45
CA ARG A 205 -33.28 12.28 -0.54
C ARG A 205 -32.72 13.48 0.25
N PRO A 206 -32.79 14.72 -0.25
CA PRO A 206 -32.84 15.90 0.61
C PRO A 206 -34.30 16.12 1.07
N GLY A 207 -34.59 15.66 2.27
CA GLY A 207 -35.79 16.03 3.01
C GLY A 207 -35.56 17.35 3.78
N GLN A 208 -36.54 18.24 3.67
CA GLN A 208 -36.73 19.49 4.40
C GLN A 208 -36.20 19.47 5.85
N GLN A 209 -35.41 20.47 6.23
CA GLN A 209 -35.23 20.87 7.62
C GLN A 209 -36.12 22.08 7.92
N PRO A 210 -36.97 22.03 8.97
CA PRO A 210 -37.61 23.22 9.50
C PRO A 210 -36.63 24.02 10.38
N ALA A 211 -36.83 25.33 10.37
CA ALA A 211 -36.11 26.30 11.19
C ALA A 211 -36.20 25.98 12.69
N ALA A 212 -35.05 25.88 13.34
CA ALA A 212 -34.94 25.89 14.80
C ALA A 212 -34.09 27.08 15.23
N THR A 213 -34.73 27.92 16.03
CA THR A 213 -34.29 29.13 16.71
C THR A 213 -32.95 28.95 17.42
N GLN A 214 -31.99 29.82 17.13
CA GLN A 214 -30.75 29.95 17.89
C GLN A 214 -31.04 30.72 19.18
N THR A 215 -30.88 30.07 20.33
CA THR A 215 -30.81 30.72 21.64
C THR A 215 -29.34 30.91 22.01
N ALA A 216 -28.95 32.16 22.24
CA ALA A 216 -27.61 32.58 22.61
C ALA A 216 -27.19 32.06 24.00
N PRO A 217 -25.91 31.64 24.19
CA PRO A 217 -25.34 31.50 25.52
C PRO A 217 -24.80 32.86 26.03
N ALA A 218 -25.10 33.14 27.30
CA ALA A 218 -24.69 34.32 28.04
C ALA A 218 -23.16 34.39 28.29
N PRO A 219 -22.59 35.59 28.50
CA PRO A 219 -21.18 35.76 28.83
C PRO A 219 -20.90 35.40 30.31
N VAL A 220 -19.97 34.48 30.55
CA VAL A 220 -19.39 34.26 31.88
C VAL A 220 -18.19 35.18 32.07
N VAL A 221 -18.32 35.99 33.11
CA VAL A 221 -17.36 36.95 33.63
C VAL A 221 -16.28 36.23 34.46
N GLY A 222 -15.03 36.44 34.03
CA GLY A 222 -13.74 36.51 34.74
C GLY A 222 -13.44 35.72 36.03
N ARG A 223 -12.19 35.21 36.13
CA ARG A 223 -11.18 35.57 37.17
C ARG A 223 -9.83 34.86 36.94
N PRO A 224 -8.73 35.24 37.64
CA PRO A 224 -7.49 35.66 36.99
C PRO A 224 -6.29 34.72 37.22
N GLY A 225 -5.29 34.91 36.36
CA GLY A 225 -3.89 35.16 36.73
C GLY A 225 -3.15 34.09 37.52
N HIS A 226 -2.30 33.33 36.83
CA HIS A 226 -1.04 32.88 37.40
C HIS A 226 0.11 33.23 36.47
N ALA A 227 0.99 34.08 36.99
CA ALA A 227 2.20 34.56 36.39
C ALA A 227 3.36 33.57 36.64
N GLY A 228 4.29 33.56 35.68
CA GLY A 228 5.69 33.20 35.89
C GLY A 228 6.01 31.72 35.74
N GLN A 229 6.73 31.37 34.67
CA GLN A 229 8.17 31.18 34.78
C GLN A 229 8.77 30.96 33.39
N ASP A 230 9.71 31.84 33.09
CA ASP A 230 10.64 31.80 31.98
C ASP A 230 11.56 30.56 32.13
N GLU A 231 11.65 29.72 31.10
CA GLU A 231 12.85 28.92 30.85
C GLU A 231 13.26 29.08 29.39
N GLU A 232 14.15 30.06 29.26
CA GLU A 232 15.12 30.30 28.22
C GLU A 232 16.09 29.10 28.13
N GLY A 233 16.31 28.56 26.93
CA GLY A 233 17.52 27.77 26.64
C GLY A 233 17.32 26.44 25.91
N ARG A 234 17.41 26.46 24.58
CA ARG A 234 18.53 25.83 23.83
C ARG A 234 18.26 25.88 22.33
N ASP A 235 18.88 26.86 21.70
CA ASP A 235 19.44 26.77 20.36
C ASP A 235 20.48 25.62 20.26
N ASP A 236 20.82 25.28 19.01
CA ASP A 236 21.92 24.41 18.56
C ASP A 236 21.62 22.90 18.40
N ARG A 237 20.92 22.52 17.31
CA ARG A 237 21.37 21.37 16.47
C ARG A 237 20.68 21.21 15.10
N GLU A 238 20.61 22.26 14.27
CA GLU A 238 20.35 22.09 12.83
C GLU A 238 21.66 22.30 12.06
N GLY A 239 22.36 21.22 11.71
CA GLY A 239 23.61 21.31 10.95
C GLY A 239 24.30 19.98 10.64
N GLY A 240 23.56 18.87 10.54
CA GLY A 240 24.15 17.54 10.37
C GLY A 240 23.93 16.87 9.00
N GLU A 241 22.94 17.28 8.22
CA GLU A 241 22.51 16.46 7.05
C GLU A 241 23.07 16.94 5.71
N GLU A 242 23.49 18.21 5.57
CA GLU A 242 24.02 18.74 4.31
C GLU A 242 25.51 18.38 4.06
N GLU A 243 26.28 18.02 5.08
CA GLU A 243 27.70 17.71 4.95
C GLU A 243 27.93 16.27 4.46
N GLU A 244 27.05 15.32 4.82
CA GLU A 244 27.15 13.91 4.40
C GLU A 244 26.82 13.71 2.91
N GLU A 245 25.92 14.50 2.33
CA GLU A 245 25.61 14.44 0.89
C GLU A 245 26.78 14.96 0.03
N ARG A 246 27.53 15.96 0.53
CA ARG A 246 28.65 16.57 -0.19
C ARG A 246 29.89 15.66 -0.26
N ASP A 247 30.11 14.81 0.75
CA ASP A 247 31.18 13.80 0.71
C ASP A 247 30.84 12.59 -0.17
N GLN A 248 29.55 12.24 -0.27
CA GLN A 248 29.10 11.13 -1.11
C GLN A 248 29.19 11.45 -2.62
N GLU A 249 29.02 12.71 -3.04
CA GLU A 249 29.29 13.13 -4.42
C GLU A 249 30.79 13.18 -4.75
N ARG A 250 31.64 13.58 -3.79
CA ARG A 250 33.10 13.68 -4.00
C ARG A 250 33.76 12.31 -4.19
N GLY A 251 33.20 11.25 -3.59
CA GLY A 251 33.62 9.86 -3.80
C GLY A 251 33.28 9.30 -5.20
N GLN A 252 32.12 9.66 -5.76
CA GLN A 252 31.68 9.15 -7.07
C GLN A 252 32.44 9.79 -8.25
N GLN A 253 32.94 11.02 -8.08
CA GLN A 253 33.68 11.70 -9.15
C GLN A 253 35.10 11.14 -9.36
N LYS A 254 35.73 10.54 -8.34
CA LYS A 254 37.07 9.95 -8.44
C LYS A 254 37.11 8.64 -9.26
N HIS A 255 36.01 7.90 -9.37
CA HIS A 255 35.97 6.65 -10.15
C HIS A 255 35.73 6.84 -11.67
N ARG A 256 35.41 8.06 -12.13
CA ARG A 256 35.18 8.33 -13.56
C ARG A 256 36.40 8.76 -14.36
N ARG A 257 37.59 8.87 -13.75
CA ARG A 257 38.85 9.16 -14.45
C ARG A 257 39.72 7.90 -14.59
N ARG A 258 39.23 6.90 -15.35
CA ARG A 258 40.12 5.93 -15.98
C ARG A 258 40.32 6.34 -17.45
N PRO A 259 41.56 6.62 -17.90
CA PRO A 259 41.82 6.90 -19.31
C PRO A 259 41.61 5.64 -20.15
N ALA A 260 41.02 5.81 -21.33
CA ALA A 260 40.91 4.78 -22.34
C ALA A 260 42.31 4.28 -22.76
N PRO A 261 42.52 2.96 -22.92
CA PRO A 261 43.76 2.47 -23.49
C PRO A 261 43.84 2.87 -24.97
N ARG A 262 44.98 3.46 -25.32
CA ARG A 262 45.40 3.84 -26.66
C ARG A 262 45.40 2.66 -27.61
N GLU A 263 44.95 2.95 -28.82
CA GLU A 263 45.06 2.16 -30.04
C GLU A 263 46.48 1.64 -30.27
N TRP A 264 46.58 0.36 -30.62
CA TRP A 264 47.67 -0.19 -31.40
C TRP A 264 47.05 -0.73 -32.69
N GLY A 265 47.24 0.01 -33.78
CA GLY A 265 46.99 -0.49 -35.13
C GLY A 265 48.20 -1.29 -35.61
N VAL A 266 47.95 -2.45 -36.23
CA VAL A 266 48.88 -3.09 -37.17
C VAL A 266 48.08 -3.79 -38.28
N SER A 267 48.23 -3.22 -39.48
CA SER A 267 48.38 -3.82 -40.83
C SER A 267 47.45 -4.95 -41.35
N ALA A 268 46.69 -4.56 -42.37
CA ALA A 268 46.59 -5.11 -43.73
C ALA A 268 46.87 -6.61 -44.01
N GLY A 269 45.90 -7.27 -44.65
CA GLY A 269 46.06 -8.45 -45.51
C GLY A 269 44.74 -8.81 -46.25
N PRO A 270 44.76 -9.23 -47.53
CA PRO A 270 43.61 -9.09 -48.43
C PRO A 270 42.82 -10.39 -48.71
N SER A 271 41.69 -10.20 -49.42
CA SER A 271 40.99 -11.14 -50.30
C SER A 271 40.20 -12.30 -49.69
N SER A 272 38.87 -12.26 -49.86
CA SER A 272 38.22 -13.24 -50.75
C SER A 272 36.80 -12.79 -51.14
N ARG A 273 36.58 -12.68 -52.44
CA ARG A 273 35.27 -12.56 -53.09
C ARG A 273 34.48 -13.87 -52.98
N ARG A 274 33.15 -13.75 -52.91
CA ARG A 274 32.04 -14.59 -53.41
C ARG A 274 30.82 -14.23 -52.54
N GLY A 275 29.69 -13.70 -52.99
CA GLY A 275 28.98 -13.85 -54.25
C GLY A 275 27.69 -14.65 -54.00
N ILE A 276 26.55 -14.12 -54.49
CA ILE A 276 25.35 -14.85 -55.00
C ILE A 276 24.05 -14.82 -54.14
N THR A 277 23.19 -13.88 -54.56
CA THR A 277 21.75 -13.91 -54.93
C THR A 277 20.62 -14.40 -54.00
N LYS A 278 19.64 -13.48 -53.92
CA LYS A 278 18.19 -13.61 -53.72
C LYS A 278 17.55 -14.86 -54.34
N ARG A 279 16.56 -15.43 -53.63
CA ARG A 279 15.44 -16.16 -54.25
C ARG A 279 14.14 -15.86 -53.52
N THR A 280 13.34 -15.02 -54.15
CA THR A 280 11.89 -14.90 -53.92
C THR A 280 11.23 -16.11 -54.59
N ARG A 281 10.28 -16.77 -53.94
CA ARG A 281 9.30 -17.63 -54.61
C ARG A 281 7.90 -17.19 -54.21
N ARG A 282 7.08 -17.13 -55.26
CA ARG A 282 5.62 -16.95 -55.25
C ARG A 282 4.94 -18.09 -54.52
#